data_AF-A0A914RAZ7-F1
#
_entry.id   AF-A0A914RAZ7-F1
#
_cell.length_a   1.000
_cell.length_b   1.000
_cell.length_c   1.000
_cell.angle_alpha   90.00
_cell.angle_beta   90.00
_cell.angle_gamma   90.00
#
_symmetry.space_group_name_H-M   'P 1'
#
loop_
_entity.id
_entity.type
_entity.pdbx_description
1 polymer ?
#
loop_
_entity_poly.entity_id
_entity_poly.type
_entity_poly.pdbx_seq_one_letter_code
_entity_poly.pdbx_strand_id
1 'polypeptide(L)'
;MFKSSAMKEAIENKVEISDFTFEIVEKVMKICYNYNSVTDEPLDECFMLLKFADKYNITFLEDNLEVHLCDKIAVSTVSEIAQYAIADNVSKVRKKCIDFLVICLSKKEYVPKMSSLDKDFLDTVFTTFSCRKSQTL
;
A
#
# COMPACT_ATOMS: atom_id res chain seq x y z
N MET A 1 16.68 8.65 -41.14
CA MET A 1 17.39 9.16 -39.96
C MET A 1 16.32 9.67 -38.99
N PHE A 2 15.94 8.86 -38.00
CA PHE A 2 14.89 9.22 -37.06
C PHE A 2 15.49 10.17 -36.02
N LYS A 3 15.08 11.45 -36.07
CA LYS A 3 15.32 12.40 -34.98
C LYS A 3 14.55 11.85 -33.78
N SER A 4 15.25 11.28 -32.80
CA SER A 4 14.73 11.22 -31.45
C SER A 4 14.56 12.67 -31.02
N SER A 5 13.33 13.20 -31.08
CA SER A 5 13.04 14.50 -30.51
C SER A 5 13.23 14.35 -29.02
N ALA A 6 14.34 14.86 -28.49
CA ALA A 6 14.59 14.91 -27.06
C ALA A 6 13.36 15.52 -26.38
N MET A 7 12.87 14.87 -25.33
CA MET A 7 11.74 15.39 -24.56
C MET A 7 12.10 16.76 -23.97
N LYS A 8 11.09 17.60 -23.74
CA LYS A 8 11.26 18.96 -23.24
C LYS A 8 12.12 18.99 -21.97
N GLU A 9 11.88 18.03 -21.09
CA GLU A 9 12.55 17.84 -19.81
C GLU A 9 14.06 17.60 -19.98
N ALA A 10 14.45 16.85 -21.02
CA ALA A 10 15.84 16.59 -21.36
C ALA A 10 16.54 17.81 -21.96
N ILE A 11 15.80 18.66 -22.69
CA ILE A 11 16.33 19.91 -23.26
C ILE A 11 16.50 20.97 -22.17
N GLU A 12 15.51 21.09 -21.28
CA GLU A 12 15.48 22.12 -20.23
C GLU A 12 16.26 21.72 -18.97
N ASN A 13 16.68 20.45 -18.86
CA ASN A 13 17.25 19.86 -17.63
C ASN A 13 16.36 20.13 -16.40
N LYS A 14 15.04 20.09 -16.60
CA LYS A 14 14.04 20.40 -15.58
C LYS A 14 12.88 19.43 -15.69
N VAL A 15 12.48 18.86 -14.55
CA VAL A 15 11.25 18.09 -14.40
C VAL A 15 10.36 18.84 -13.41
N GLU A 16 9.09 19.03 -13.75
CA GLU A 16 8.10 19.65 -12.88
C GLU A 16 7.11 18.59 -12.41
N ILE A 17 6.96 18.47 -11.08
CA ILE A 17 6.07 17.51 -10.43
C ILE A 17 5.04 18.32 -9.66
N SER A 18 3.78 18.27 -10.09
CA SER A 18 2.67 19.04 -9.49
C SER A 18 1.68 18.19 -8.69
N ASP A 19 1.74 16.86 -8.85
CA ASP A 19 0.79 15.92 -8.24
C ASP A 19 1.13 15.57 -6.78
N PHE A 20 2.31 15.96 -6.31
CA PHE A 20 2.83 15.63 -4.99
C PHE A 20 3.37 16.87 -4.29
N THR A 21 3.29 16.87 -2.96
CA THR A 21 3.88 17.94 -2.16
C THR A 21 5.40 17.81 -2.13
N PHE A 22 6.09 18.93 -1.85
CA PHE A 22 7.54 18.94 -1.78
C PHE A 22 8.07 17.95 -0.74
N GLU A 23 7.38 17.79 0.38
CA GLU A 23 7.78 16.89 1.47
C GLU A 23 7.82 15.42 1.03
N ILE A 24 6.83 14.99 0.23
CA ILE A 24 6.79 13.62 -0.33
C ILE A 24 7.94 13.43 -1.31
N VAL A 25 8.15 14.38 -2.23
CA VAL A 25 9.24 14.32 -3.22
C VAL A 25 10.59 14.28 -2.53
N GLU A 26 10.82 15.16 -1.55
CA GLU A 26 12.07 15.20 -0.79
C GLU A 26 12.33 13.88 -0.05
N LYS A 27 11.28 13.28 0.53
CA LYS A 27 11.39 12.01 1.24
C LYS A 27 11.72 10.85 0.29
N VAL A 28 11.06 10.77 -0.87
CA VAL A 28 11.40 9.76 -1.90
C VAL A 28 12.86 9.91 -2.33
N MET A 29 13.32 11.15 -2.58
CA MET A 29 14.72 11.39 -2.92
C MET A 29 15.66 10.92 -1.81
N LYS A 30 15.38 11.25 -0.54
CA LYS A 30 16.18 10.75 0.59
C LYS A 30 16.25 9.23 0.64
N ILE A 31 15.14 8.54 0.40
CA ILE A 31 15.08 7.07 0.38
C ILE A 31 15.90 6.50 -0.78
N CYS A 32 15.71 7.03 -2.01
CA CYS A 32 16.41 6.60 -3.21
C CYS A 32 17.94 6.76 -3.09
N TYR A 33 18.41 7.87 -2.53
CA TYR A 33 19.85 8.17 -2.46
C TYR A 33 20.54 7.53 -1.26
N ASN A 34 19.86 7.37 -0.13
CA ASN A 34 20.48 6.80 1.07
C ASN A 34 20.25 5.28 1.19
N TYR A 35 19.47 4.67 0.29
CA TYR A 35 19.03 3.28 0.37
C TYR A 35 18.47 2.93 1.77
N ASN A 36 17.80 3.90 2.39
CA ASN A 36 17.24 3.73 3.72
C ASN A 36 15.86 3.07 3.60
N SER A 37 15.54 2.18 4.53
CA SER A 37 14.19 1.68 4.70
C SER A 37 13.26 2.82 5.14
N VAL A 38 12.03 2.78 4.63
CA VAL A 38 10.90 3.56 5.16
C VAL A 38 10.75 3.21 6.64
N THR A 39 10.85 4.20 7.51
CA THR A 39 10.82 3.98 8.96
C THR A 39 9.86 4.93 9.65
N ASP A 40 8.81 4.34 10.19
CA ASP A 40 7.83 4.93 11.11
C ASP A 40 6.94 6.08 10.59
N GLU A 41 6.74 6.16 9.29
CA GLU A 41 5.85 7.15 8.68
C GLU A 41 4.37 6.87 9.01
N PRO A 42 3.54 7.91 9.17
CA PRO A 42 2.10 7.73 9.35
C PRO A 42 1.48 7.07 8.10
N LEU A 43 0.37 6.36 8.27
CA LEU A 43 -0.27 5.60 7.19
C LEU A 43 -0.59 6.47 5.96
N ASP A 44 -1.09 7.68 6.16
CA ASP A 44 -1.40 8.62 5.08
C ASP A 44 -0.16 8.95 4.23
N GLU A 45 1.00 9.13 4.86
CA GLU A 45 2.26 9.34 4.15
C GLU A 45 2.72 8.07 3.44
N CYS A 46 2.60 6.89 4.06
CA CYS A 46 2.91 5.62 3.39
C CYS A 46 2.08 5.44 2.11
N PHE A 47 0.80 5.81 2.14
CA PHE A 47 -0.08 5.76 0.97
C PHE A 47 0.32 6.76 -0.11
N MET A 48 0.75 7.96 0.26
CA MET A 48 1.25 8.95 -0.70
C MET A 48 2.59 8.53 -1.32
N LEU A 49 3.48 7.92 -0.54
CA LEU A 49 4.74 7.39 -1.02
C LEU A 49 4.53 6.20 -1.97
N LEU A 50 3.56 5.33 -1.70
CA LEU A 50 3.22 4.21 -2.60
C LEU A 50 2.69 4.71 -3.93
N LYS A 51 1.75 5.68 -3.93
CA LYS A 51 1.27 6.32 -5.15
C LYS A 51 2.39 6.98 -5.96
N PHE A 52 3.36 7.57 -5.28
CA PHE A 52 4.54 8.12 -5.94
C PHE A 52 5.37 7.01 -6.58
N ALA A 53 5.61 5.93 -5.84
CA ALA A 53 6.39 4.80 -6.30
C ALA A 53 5.75 4.14 -7.53
N ASP A 54 4.45 3.87 -7.51
CA ASP A 54 3.69 3.30 -8.64
C ASP A 54 3.76 4.21 -9.87
N LYS A 55 3.48 5.52 -9.70
CA LYS A 55 3.48 6.48 -10.81
C LYS A 55 4.83 6.61 -11.51
N TYR A 56 5.93 6.53 -10.75
CA TYR A 56 7.29 6.65 -11.29
C TYR A 56 7.99 5.29 -11.44
N ASN A 57 7.28 4.18 -11.24
CA ASN A 57 7.76 2.80 -11.35
C ASN A 57 9.03 2.55 -10.50
N ILE A 58 8.99 2.96 -9.23
CA ILE A 58 10.09 2.82 -8.26
C ILE A 58 9.87 1.54 -7.44
N THR A 59 10.13 0.39 -8.07
CA THR A 59 9.81 -0.93 -7.51
C THR A 59 10.42 -1.23 -6.14
N PHE A 60 11.66 -0.80 -5.89
CA PHE A 60 12.29 -1.03 -4.58
C PHE A 60 11.55 -0.29 -3.44
N LEU A 61 10.94 0.87 -3.74
CA LEU A 61 10.21 1.66 -2.77
C LEU A 61 8.84 1.03 -2.50
N GLU A 62 8.18 0.52 -3.54
CA GLU A 62 6.94 -0.27 -3.43
C GLU A 62 7.15 -1.48 -2.51
N ASP A 63 8.16 -2.31 -2.79
CA ASP A 63 8.42 -3.52 -2.01
C ASP A 63 8.71 -3.19 -0.53
N ASN A 64 9.48 -2.14 -0.25
CA ASN A 64 9.75 -1.70 1.12
C ASN A 64 8.48 -1.19 1.83
N LEU A 65 7.65 -0.40 1.14
CA LEU A 65 6.40 0.13 1.70
C LEU A 65 5.37 -0.99 1.93
N GLU A 66 5.28 -1.97 1.04
CA GLU A 66 4.41 -3.14 1.22
C GLU A 66 4.79 -3.90 2.49
N VAL A 67 6.09 -4.17 2.71
CA VAL A 67 6.58 -4.85 3.91
C VAL A 67 6.25 -4.04 5.16
N HIS A 68 6.52 -2.74 5.14
CA HIS A 68 6.24 -1.85 6.27
C HIS A 68 4.75 -1.76 6.61
N LEU A 69 3.88 -1.62 5.60
CA LEU A 69 2.43 -1.63 5.79
C LEU A 69 1.96 -2.94 6.40
N CYS A 70 2.54 -4.06 5.97
CA CYS A 70 2.22 -5.36 6.51
C CYS A 70 2.57 -5.50 8.00
N ASP A 71 3.66 -4.87 8.44
CA ASP A 71 4.09 -4.89 9.84
C ASP A 71 3.25 -3.94 10.70
N LYS A 72 2.61 -2.92 10.10
CA LYS A 72 1.67 -2.01 10.76
C LYS A 72 0.23 -2.54 10.85
N ILE A 73 -0.06 -3.75 10.36
CA ILE A 73 -1.40 -4.35 10.46
C ILE A 73 -1.71 -4.68 11.92
N ALA A 74 -2.67 -3.96 12.47
CA ALA A 74 -3.23 -4.15 13.81
C ALA A 74 -4.75 -3.94 13.77
N VAL A 75 -5.44 -4.29 14.86
CA VAL A 75 -6.91 -4.15 14.94
C VAL A 75 -7.37 -2.71 14.65
N SER A 76 -6.59 -1.70 15.07
CA SER A 76 -6.91 -0.29 14.85
C SER A 76 -6.63 0.21 13.42
N THR A 77 -5.72 -0.42 12.68
CA THR A 77 -5.20 0.06 11.39
C THR A 77 -5.62 -0.79 10.20
N VAL A 78 -6.01 -2.05 10.43
CA VAL A 78 -6.28 -3.04 9.37
C VAL A 78 -7.34 -2.57 8.40
N SER A 79 -8.37 -1.85 8.84
CA SER A 79 -9.42 -1.37 7.95
C SER A 79 -8.94 -0.26 7.02
N GLU A 80 -8.05 0.62 7.47
CA GLU A 80 -7.49 1.69 6.64
C GLU A 80 -6.50 1.11 5.62
N ILE A 81 -5.63 0.20 6.05
CA ILE A 81 -4.69 -0.51 5.18
C ILE A 81 -5.45 -1.38 4.16
N ALA A 82 -6.54 -2.05 4.56
CA ALA A 82 -7.36 -2.84 3.65
C ALA A 82 -8.06 -1.98 2.60
N GLN A 83 -8.60 -0.80 2.97
CA GLN A 83 -9.18 0.14 1.99
C GLN A 83 -8.16 0.55 0.94
N TYR A 84 -6.94 0.86 1.37
CA TYR A 84 -5.86 1.18 0.44
C TYR A 84 -5.55 0.00 -0.49
N ALA A 85 -5.37 -1.19 0.07
CA ALA A 85 -5.02 -2.38 -0.71
C ALA A 85 -6.12 -2.79 -1.72
N ILE A 86 -7.38 -2.46 -1.45
CA ILE A 86 -8.50 -2.65 -2.38
C ILE A 86 -8.41 -1.63 -3.53
N ALA A 87 -8.14 -0.35 -3.22
CA ALA A 87 -8.10 0.72 -4.20
C ALA A 87 -6.91 0.61 -5.17
N ASP A 88 -5.76 0.19 -4.67
CA ASP A 88 -4.47 0.20 -5.40
C ASP A 88 -4.08 -1.20 -5.92
N ASN A 89 -4.94 -2.20 -5.74
CA ASN A 89 -4.75 -3.60 -6.13
C ASN A 89 -3.44 -4.25 -5.64
N VAL A 90 -2.97 -3.84 -4.46
CA VAL A 90 -1.74 -4.36 -3.84
C VAL A 90 -1.99 -5.76 -3.26
N SER A 91 -1.73 -6.78 -4.07
CA SER A 91 -2.11 -8.17 -3.80
C SER A 91 -1.54 -8.76 -2.51
N LYS A 92 -0.27 -8.45 -2.17
CA LYS A 92 0.40 -8.97 -0.97
C LYS A 92 -0.20 -8.40 0.32
N VAL A 93 -0.36 -7.07 0.39
CA VAL A 93 -0.95 -6.36 1.54
C VAL A 93 -2.41 -6.77 1.71
N ARG A 94 -3.16 -6.87 0.61
CA ARG A 94 -4.56 -7.33 0.61
C ARG A 94 -4.68 -8.72 1.25
N LYS A 95 -3.84 -9.66 0.85
CA LYS A 95 -3.86 -11.03 1.40
C LYS A 95 -3.55 -11.05 2.89
N LYS A 96 -2.52 -10.33 3.35
CA LYS A 96 -2.19 -10.23 4.78
C LYS A 96 -3.33 -9.59 5.59
N CYS A 97 -4.01 -8.58 5.05
CA CYS A 97 -5.20 -7.99 5.70
C CYS A 97 -6.34 -9.02 5.84
N ILE A 98 -6.61 -9.80 4.80
CA ILE A 98 -7.62 -10.88 4.84
C ILE A 98 -7.25 -11.90 5.93
N ASP A 99 -6.00 -12.37 5.94
CA ASP A 99 -5.52 -13.34 6.91
C ASP A 99 -5.67 -12.83 8.36
N PHE A 100 -5.33 -11.55 8.60
CA PHE A 100 -5.49 -10.91 9.90
C PHE A 100 -6.96 -10.80 10.32
N LEU A 101 -7.84 -10.34 9.42
CA LEU A 101 -9.27 -10.21 9.71
C LEU A 101 -9.92 -11.57 10.01
N VAL A 102 -9.52 -12.64 9.32
CA VAL A 102 -9.98 -14.01 9.60
C VAL A 102 -9.59 -14.45 11.03
N ILE A 103 -8.40 -14.08 11.50
CA ILE A 103 -7.96 -14.34 12.87
C ILE A 103 -8.80 -13.53 13.88
N CYS A 104 -9.02 -12.24 13.63
CA CYS A 104 -9.85 -11.39 14.49
C CYS A 104 -11.29 -11.91 14.59
N LEU A 105 -11.89 -12.34 13.48
CA LEU A 105 -13.22 -12.98 13.45
C LEU A 105 -13.27 -14.26 14.29
N SER A 106 -12.19 -15.07 14.23
CA SER A 106 -12.07 -16.29 15.04
C SER A 106 -12.01 -15.99 16.54
N LYS A 107 -11.35 -14.89 16.92
CA LYS A 107 -11.23 -14.41 18.29
C LYS A 107 -12.41 -13.55 18.77
N LYS A 108 -13.37 -13.24 17.88
CA LYS A 108 -14.46 -12.27 18.11
C LYS A 108 -13.95 -10.89 18.54
N GLU A 109 -12.79 -10.48 18.01
CA GLU A 109 -12.24 -9.14 18.25
C GLU A 109 -13.04 -8.10 17.46
N TYR A 110 -13.30 -6.95 18.11
CA TYR A 110 -13.94 -5.83 17.44
C TYR A 110 -12.94 -5.12 16.53
N VAL A 111 -13.23 -5.09 15.23
CA VAL A 111 -12.44 -4.35 14.24
C VAL A 111 -13.19 -3.07 13.87
N PRO A 112 -12.66 -1.88 14.23
CA PRO A 112 -13.25 -0.60 13.85
C PRO A 112 -13.37 -0.47 12.33
N LYS A 113 -14.43 0.15 11.83
CA LYS A 113 -14.64 0.43 10.39
C LYS A 113 -14.64 -0.82 9.48
N MET A 114 -14.76 -2.03 10.00
CA MET A 114 -14.84 -3.24 9.18
C MET A 114 -16.04 -3.22 8.22
N SER A 115 -17.17 -2.65 8.65
CA SER A 115 -18.39 -2.52 7.84
C SER A 115 -18.30 -1.49 6.72
N SER A 116 -17.24 -0.65 6.69
CA SER A 116 -17.03 0.31 5.60
C SER A 116 -16.13 -0.24 4.49
N LEU A 117 -15.68 -1.50 4.61
CA LEU A 117 -14.92 -2.18 3.57
C LEU A 117 -15.84 -2.61 2.42
N ASP A 118 -15.22 -2.77 1.25
CA ASP A 118 -15.91 -3.23 0.05
C ASP A 118 -16.57 -4.61 0.26
N LYS A 119 -17.75 -4.82 -0.32
CA LYS A 119 -18.53 -6.05 -0.15
C LYS A 119 -17.80 -7.26 -0.69
N ASP A 120 -17.17 -7.15 -1.86
CA ASP A 120 -16.45 -8.27 -2.48
C ASP A 120 -15.24 -8.68 -1.64
N PHE A 121 -14.59 -7.70 -1.02
CA PHE A 121 -13.51 -7.94 -0.06
C PHE A 121 -14.03 -8.68 1.19
N LEU A 122 -15.12 -8.21 1.79
CA LEU A 122 -15.71 -8.86 2.97
C LEU A 122 -16.19 -10.28 2.66
N ASP A 123 -16.81 -10.51 1.50
CA ASP A 123 -17.23 -11.84 1.05
C ASP A 123 -16.04 -12.79 0.92
N THR A 124 -14.90 -12.28 0.43
CA THR A 124 -13.64 -13.04 0.38
C THR A 124 -13.16 -13.40 1.79
N VAL A 125 -13.23 -12.48 2.74
CA VAL A 125 -12.85 -12.71 4.15
C VAL A 125 -13.75 -13.78 4.78
N PHE A 126 -15.07 -13.66 4.63
CA PHE A 126 -16.02 -14.62 5.20
C PHE A 126 -15.94 -16.00 4.55
N THR A 127 -15.72 -16.07 3.24
CA THR A 127 -15.49 -17.33 2.52
C THR A 127 -14.21 -18.00 3.04
N THR A 128 -13.11 -17.25 3.15
CA THR A 128 -11.84 -17.75 3.68
C THR A 128 -11.98 -18.25 5.12
N PHE A 129 -12.71 -17.52 5.96
CA PHE A 129 -13.01 -17.92 7.34
C PHE A 129 -13.82 -19.22 7.41
N SER A 130 -14.85 -19.35 6.56
CA SER A 130 -15.71 -20.54 6.49
C SER A 130 -14.91 -21.77 6.03
N CYS A 131 -14.03 -21.62 5.03
CA CYS A 131 -13.13 -22.69 4.59
C CYS A 131 -12.17 -23.16 5.69
N ARG A 132 -11.62 -22.26 6.50
CA ARG A 132 -10.72 -22.62 7.61
C ARG A 132 -11.42 -23.40 8.72
N LYS A 133 -12.68 -23.08 9.01
CA LYS A 133 -13.49 -23.84 9.97
C LYS A 133 -13.79 -25.27 9.50
N SER A 134 -14.02 -25.48 8.21
CA SER A 134 -14.30 -26.82 7.67
C SER A 134 -13.09 -27.76 7.65
N GLN A 135 -11.87 -27.25 7.85
CA GLN A 135 -10.63 -28.05 7.90
C GLN A 135 -10.21 -28.44 9.33
N THR A 136 -10.92 -27.95 10.35
CA THR A 136 -10.63 -28.21 11.77
C THR A 136 -11.61 -29.20 12.43
N LEU A 137 -12.44 -29.88 11.62
CA LEU A 137 -13.38 -30.94 12.03
C LEU A 137 -12.91 -32.30 11.50
#